data_AF-A0A227J1B5-F1
#
_entry.id   AF-A0A227J1B5-F1
#
_cell.length_a   1.000
_cell.length_b   1.000
_cell.length_c   1.000
_cell.angle_alpha   90.00
_cell.angle_beta   90.00
_cell.angle_gamma   90.00
#
_symmetry.space_group_name_H-M   'P 1'
#
loop_
_entity.id
_entity.type
_entity.pdbx_description
1 polymer ?
#
loop_
_entity_poly.entity_id
_entity_poly.type
_entity_poly.pdbx_seq_one_letter_code
_entity_poly.pdbx_strand_id
1 'polypeptide(L)'
;QSVFKYITISPVKKDDAIIGYRVSPGRDAALFNDVGLEPGDIAVQLNGIDLSDPSSSVQLMQVMSDPQELNLTVERDGQQYDIYIQL
;
A
#
# COMPACT_ATOMS: atom_id res chain seq x y z
N GLN A 1 -16.33 3.16 0.46
CA GLN A 1 -15.78 3.22 1.83
C GLN A 1 -14.29 3.55 1.71
N SER A 2 -13.65 4.27 2.64
CA SER A 2 -12.24 4.67 2.45
C SER A 2 -11.26 3.60 2.95
N VAL A 3 -10.30 3.17 2.11
CA VAL A 3 -9.22 2.24 2.49
C VAL A 3 -8.39 2.74 3.68
N PHE A 4 -8.28 4.06 3.84
CA PHE A 4 -7.48 4.71 4.87
C PHE A 4 -7.98 4.53 6.32
N LYS A 5 -9.19 4.00 6.52
CA LYS A 5 -9.66 3.64 7.88
C LYS A 5 -9.06 2.31 8.37
N TYR A 6 -8.66 1.46 7.43
CA TYR A 6 -8.17 0.11 7.68
C TYR A 6 -6.65 0.04 7.77
N ILE A 7 -5.96 0.88 7.01
CA ILE A 7 -4.50 0.94 6.97
C ILE A 7 -4.00 2.37 7.17
N THR A 8 -2.81 2.48 7.74
CA THR A 8 -2.01 3.70 7.73
C THR A 8 -0.75 3.46 6.91
N ILE A 9 -0.23 4.51 6.28
CA ILE A 9 0.99 4.46 5.49
C ILE A 9 1.96 5.55 5.92
N SER A 10 3.25 5.23 5.91
CA SER A 10 4.33 6.18 6.17
C SER A 10 5.47 5.97 5.16
N PRO A 11 6.05 7.04 4.58
CA PRO A 11 7.08 6.90 3.57
C PRO A 11 8.35 6.25 4.14
N VAL A 12 8.92 5.31 3.40
CA VAL A 12 10.24 4.73 3.67
C VAL A 12 11.22 5.32 2.68
N LYS A 13 12.33 5.86 3.19
CA LYS A 13 13.37 6.49 2.38
C LYS A 13 14.69 5.74 2.44
N LYS A 14 15.42 5.76 1.32
CA LYS A 14 16.83 5.38 1.22
C LYS A 14 17.55 6.46 0.41
N ASP A 15 18.63 6.99 0.96
CA ASP A 15 19.42 8.06 0.32
C ASP A 15 18.55 9.26 -0.15
N ASP A 16 17.58 9.63 0.69
CA ASP A 16 16.55 10.68 0.48
C ASP A 16 15.51 10.40 -0.62
N ALA A 17 15.64 9.31 -1.37
CA ALA A 17 14.62 8.81 -2.30
C ALA A 17 13.57 7.96 -1.55
N ILE A 18 12.30 8.09 -1.93
CA ILE A 18 11.24 7.19 -1.44
C ILE A 18 11.43 5.85 -2.13
N ILE A 19 11.46 4.77 -1.35
CA ILE A 19 11.55 3.39 -1.86
C ILE A 19 10.24 2.61 -1.68
N GLY A 20 9.26 3.20 -1.01
CA GLY A 20 7.96 2.60 -0.74
C GLY A 20 7.29 3.21 0.48
N TYR A 21 6.22 2.57 0.95
CA TYR A 21 5.43 3.04 2.09
C TYR A 21 5.22 1.91 3.09
N ARG A 22 5.63 2.12 4.34
CA ARG A 22 5.38 1.15 5.40
C ARG A 22 3.90 1.13 5.71
N VAL A 23 3.31 -0.05 5.64
CA VAL A 23 1.90 -0.30 5.95
C VAL A 23 1.77 -0.69 7.41
N SER A 24 0.73 -0.19 8.07
CA SER A 24 0.43 -0.51 9.47
C SER A 24 -1.08 -0.53 9.70
N PRO A 25 -1.57 -1.31 10.68
CA PRO A 25 -3.00 -1.38 10.95
C PRO A 25 -3.56 0.00 11.31
N GLY A 26 -4.73 0.30 10.75
CA GLY A 26 -5.50 1.51 11.04
C GLY A 26 -6.37 1.37 12.28
N ARG A 27 -7.40 2.23 12.37
CA ARG A 27 -8.37 2.19 13.48
C ARG A 27 -9.25 0.95 13.45
N ASP A 28 -9.59 0.47 12.26
CA ASP A 28 -10.33 -0.76 12.04
C ASP A 28 -9.41 -1.79 11.37
N ALA A 29 -8.67 -2.53 12.19
CA ALA A 29 -7.64 -3.43 11.71
C ALA A 29 -8.19 -4.75 11.14
N ALA A 30 -9.51 -4.95 11.07
CA ALA A 30 -10.11 -6.20 10.57
C ALA A 30 -9.62 -6.51 9.15
N LEU A 31 -9.77 -5.56 8.23
CA LEU A 31 -9.31 -5.73 6.85
C LEU A 31 -7.80 -5.96 6.75
N PHE A 32 -6.99 -5.27 7.57
CA PHE A 32 -5.52 -5.43 7.57
C PHE A 32 -5.14 -6.91 7.82
N ASN A 33 -5.75 -7.53 8.82
CA ASN A 33 -5.49 -8.94 9.13
C ASN A 33 -6.12 -9.89 8.10
N ASP A 34 -7.34 -9.60 7.64
CA ASP A 34 -8.11 -10.47 6.74
C ASP A 34 -7.45 -10.62 5.37
N VAL A 35 -6.79 -9.57 4.87
CA VAL A 35 -6.09 -9.60 3.57
C VAL A 35 -4.64 -10.10 3.67
N GLY A 36 -4.17 -10.44 4.88
CA GLY A 36 -2.83 -11.01 5.09
C GLY A 36 -1.68 -9.99 5.14
N LEU A 37 -1.97 -8.72 5.41
CA LEU A 37 -0.93 -7.73 5.70
C LEU A 37 -0.28 -8.02 7.06
N GLU A 38 1.00 -7.70 7.17
CA GLU A 38 1.76 -7.84 8.40
C GLU A 38 2.41 -6.51 8.80
N PRO A 39 2.51 -6.20 10.11
CA PRO A 39 3.20 -5.00 10.55
C PRO A 39 4.67 -5.02 10.12
N GLY A 40 5.07 -4.02 9.33
CA GLY A 40 6.43 -3.94 8.77
C GLY A 40 6.49 -4.09 7.26
N ASP A 41 5.41 -4.58 6.64
CA ASP A 41 5.26 -4.60 5.18
C ASP A 41 5.56 -3.23 4.57
N ILE A 42 6.34 -3.24 3.48
CA ILE A 42 6.62 -2.06 2.68
C ILE A 42 5.88 -2.18 1.36
N ALA A 43 4.83 -1.39 1.18
CA ALA A 43 4.15 -1.24 -0.09
C ALA A 43 5.09 -0.64 -1.13
N VAL A 44 5.28 -1.36 -2.24
CA VAL A 44 6.15 -0.95 -3.36
C VAL A 44 5.36 -0.75 -4.66
N GLN A 45 4.20 -1.38 -4.80
CA GLN A 45 3.34 -1.21 -5.97
C GLN A 45 1.86 -1.19 -5.58
N LEU A 46 1.05 -0.42 -6.31
CA LEU A 46 -0.41 -0.44 -6.22
C LEU A 46 -1.01 -0.53 -7.62
N ASN A 47 -1.77 -1.57 -7.93
CA ASN A 47 -2.40 -1.79 -9.24
C ASN A 47 -1.41 -1.68 -10.42
N GLY A 48 -0.18 -2.16 -10.24
CA GLY A 48 0.88 -2.02 -11.25
C GLY A 48 1.65 -0.70 -11.21
N ILE A 49 1.23 0.28 -10.41
CA ILE A 49 1.85 1.59 -10.27
C ILE A 49 2.97 1.52 -9.24
N ASP A 50 4.20 1.83 -9.67
CA ASP A 50 5.37 1.90 -8.79
C ASP A 50 5.23 3.07 -7.80
N LEU A 51 5.26 2.76 -6.51
CA LEU A 51 5.09 3.73 -5.43
C LEU A 51 6.39 4.50 -5.10
N SER A 52 7.54 4.03 -5.59
CA SER A 52 8.82 4.73 -5.48
C SER A 52 9.00 5.80 -6.57
N ASP A 53 8.26 5.71 -7.68
CA ASP A 53 8.33 6.68 -8.76
C ASP A 53 7.54 7.97 -8.43
N PRO A 54 8.22 9.14 -8.31
CA PRO A 54 7.55 10.40 -8.01
C PRO A 54 6.55 10.85 -9.09
N SER A 55 6.65 10.32 -10.31
CA SER A 55 5.73 10.63 -11.41
C SER A 55 4.39 9.88 -11.32
N SER A 56 4.28 8.88 -10.46
CA SER A 56 3.08 8.04 -10.25
C SER A 56 1.89 8.76 -9.60
N SER A 57 2.10 9.96 -9.05
CA SER A 57 1.09 10.69 -8.25
C SER A 57 -0.27 10.86 -8.94
N VAL A 58 -0.29 11.21 -10.23
CA VAL A 58 -1.54 11.38 -11.00
C VAL A 58 -2.30 10.07 -11.15
N GLN A 59 -1.59 8.97 -11.45
CA GLN A 59 -2.21 7.65 -11.62
C GLN A 59 -2.77 7.14 -10.28
N LEU A 60 -2.04 7.35 -9.18
CA LEU A 60 -2.51 7.00 -7.84
C LEU A 60 -3.78 7.79 -7.48
N MET A 61 -3.85 9.08 -7.80
CA MET A 61 -5.07 9.86 -7.58
C MET A 61 -6.28 9.30 -8.35
N GLN A 62 -6.08 8.82 -9.57
CA GLN A 62 -7.13 8.20 -10.38
C GLN A 62 -7.62 6.90 -9.73
N VAL A 63 -6.69 6.02 -9.31
CA VAL A 63 -7.03 4.77 -8.60
C VAL A 63 -7.81 5.05 -7.31
N MET A 64 -7.40 6.07 -6.54
CA MET A 64 -8.01 6.39 -5.27
C MET A 64 -9.36 7.12 -5.37
N SER A 65 -9.75 7.59 -6.56
CA SER A 65 -11.01 8.33 -6.74
C SER A 65 -12.25 7.44 -6.65
N ASP A 66 -12.15 6.17 -7.07
CA ASP A 66 -13.21 5.16 -6.94
C ASP A 66 -12.59 3.75 -6.84
N PRO A 67 -11.99 3.40 -5.70
CA PRO A 67 -11.29 2.13 -5.57
C PRO A 67 -12.32 1.01 -5.32
N GLN A 68 -12.60 0.23 -6.37
CA GLN A 68 -13.41 -1.01 -6.30
C GLN A 68 -12.56 -2.18 -5.79
N GLU A 69 -11.36 -2.31 -6.37
CA GLU A 69 -10.40 -3.37 -6.09
C GLU A 69 -8.98 -2.78 -6.10
N LEU A 70 -8.16 -3.23 -5.15
CA LEU A 70 -6.76 -2.86 -5.06
C LEU A 70 -5.91 -4.13 -5.00
N ASN A 71 -4.87 -4.19 -5.81
CA ASN A 71 -3.77 -5.14 -5.69
C ASN A 71 -2.54 -4.37 -5.19
N LEU A 72 -2.13 -4.66 -3.96
CA LEU A 72 -0.97 -4.04 -3.34
C LEU A 72 0.17 -5.06 -3.29
N THR A 73 1.29 -4.74 -3.93
CA THR A 73 2.51 -5.53 -3.76
C THR A 73 3.32 -4.96 -2.61
N VAL A 74 3.63 -5.82 -1.64
CA VAL A 74 4.43 -5.48 -0.46
C VAL A 74 5.73 -6.27 -0.44
N GLU A 75 6.78 -5.65 0.08
CA GLU A 75 8.02 -6.32 0.46
C GLU A 75 7.98 -6.68 1.95
N ARG A 76 8.18 -7.96 2.26
CA ARG A 76 8.25 -8.53 3.62
C ARG A 76 9.47 -9.45 3.67
N ASP A 77 10.40 -9.15 4.57
CA ASP A 77 11.66 -9.90 4.74
C ASP A 77 12.44 -10.12 3.42
N GLY A 78 12.40 -9.14 2.52
CA GLY A 78 13.08 -9.17 1.22
C GLY A 78 12.37 -9.99 0.14
N GLN A 79 11.15 -10.47 0.40
CA GLN A 79 10.30 -11.16 -0.58
C GLN A 79 9.06 -10.32 -0.91
N GLN A 80 8.54 -10.47 -2.12
CA GLN A 80 7.33 -9.78 -2.56
C GLN A 80 6.08 -10.63 -2.38
N TYR A 81 5.00 -9.99 -1.94
CA TYR A 81 3.68 -10.58 -1.74
C TYR A 81 2.62 -9.67 -2.34
N ASP A 82 1.66 -10.26 -3.05
CA ASP A 82 0.50 -9.54 -3.57
C ASP A 82 -0.68 -9.66 -2.59
N ILE A 83 -1.27 -8.52 -2.27
CA ILE A 83 -2.36 -8.36 -1.32
C ILE A 83 -3.57 -7.82 -2.07
N TYR A 84 -4.62 -8.63 -2.12
CA TYR A 84 -5.87 -8.28 -2.81
C TYR A 84 -6.88 -7.71 -1.82
N ILE A 85 -7.38 -6.51 -2.10
CA ILE A 85 -8.31 -5.77 -1.26
C ILE A 85 -9.55 -5.44 -2.08
N GLN A 86 -10.72 -5.85 -1.57
CA GLN A 86 -12.03 -5.54 -2.13
C GLN A 86 -12.78 -4.60 -1.16
N LEU A 87 -13.33 -3.49 -1.65
CA LEU A 87 -13.80 -2.34 -0.83
C LEU A 87 -15.31 -2.08 -0.81
#